data_AF-A0A534XXU2-F1
#
_entry.id   AF-A0A534XXU2-F1
#
_cell.length_a   1.000
_cell.length_b   1.000
_cell.length_c   1.000
_cell.angle_alpha   90.00
_cell.angle_beta   90.00
_cell.angle_gamma   90.00
#
_symmetry.space_group_name_H-M   'P 1'
#
loop_
_entity.id
_entity.type
_entity.pdbx_description
1 polymer ?
#
loop_
_entity_poly.entity_id
_entity_poly.type
_entity_poly.pdbx_seq_one_letter_code
_entity_poly.pdbx_strand_id
1 'polypeptide(L)' 'MADEPVVPQLELDVRGLRLLGVPGEPVGALSGRGLVGLADGYIGYVEQPAAIEAGEGEAARSYYGPGLASLLGL' A
#
# COMPACT_ATOMS: atom_id res chain seq x y z
N MET A 1 -13.91 0.16 23.01
CA MET A 1 -12.94 0.63 21.99
C MET A 1 -12.38 -0.62 21.36
N ALA A 2 -12.52 -0.77 20.04
CA ALA A 2 -11.73 -1.79 19.35
C ALA A 2 -10.27 -1.33 19.36
N ASP A 3 -9.33 -2.26 19.54
CA ASP A 3 -7.91 -1.94 19.42
C ASP A 3 -7.62 -1.47 17.99
N GLU A 4 -6.70 -0.51 17.87
CA GLU A 4 -6.25 -0.04 16.56
C GLU A 4 -5.56 -1.21 15.82
N PRO A 5 -5.91 -1.48 14.55
CA PRO A 5 -5.31 -2.58 13.81
C PRO A 5 -3.81 -2.34 13.64
N VAL A 6 -2.99 -3.24 14.19
CA VAL A 6 -1.56 -3.28 13.92
C VAL A 6 -1.36 -3.94 12.57
N VAL A 7 -0.83 -3.18 11.59
CA VAL A 7 -0.44 -3.74 10.30
C VAL A 7 1.08 -3.94 10.31
N PRO A 8 1.57 -5.18 10.46
CA PRO A 8 2.99 -5.44 10.42
C PRO A 8 3.55 -5.05 9.05
N GLN A 9 4.64 -4.29 9.05
CA GLN A 9 5.27 -3.80 7.83
C GLN A 9 6.69 -4.34 7.73
N LEU A 10 7.00 -4.96 6.60
CA LEU A 10 8.37 -5.40 6.31
C LEU A 10 9.20 -4.17 5.94
N GLU A 11 10.33 -3.97 6.61
CA GLU A 11 11.32 -2.97 6.23
C GLU A 11 12.69 -3.61 6.09
N LEU A 12 13.40 -3.29 5.01
CA LEU A 12 14.74 -3.76 4.73
C LEU A 12 15.65 -2.57 4.39
N ASP A 13 16.75 -2.41 5.12
CA ASP A 13 17.84 -1.50 4.73
C ASP A 13 18.96 -2.30 4.05
N VAL A 14 19.32 -1.90 2.83
CA VAL A 14 20.46 -2.47 2.09
C VAL A 14 21.44 -1.36 1.76
N ARG A 15 22.40 -1.13 2.66
CA ARG A 15 23.46 -0.12 2.50
C ARG A 15 22.88 1.28 2.21
N GLY A 16 21.85 1.68 2.95
CA GLY A 16 21.18 2.98 2.79
C GLY A 16 20.07 3.00 1.73
N LEU A 17 19.84 1.88 1.03
CA LEU A 17 18.60 1.68 0.27
C LEU A 17 17.54 1.14 1.21
N ARG A 18 16.57 1.99 1.57
CA ARG A 18 15.40 1.61 2.36
C ARG A 18 14.32 1.04 1.45
N LEU A 19 13.88 -0.19 1.74
CA LEU A 19 12.82 -0.90 1.06
C LEU A 19 11.68 -1.21 2.02
N LEU A 20 10.45 -0.98 1.58
CA LEU A 20 9.23 -1.13 2.38
C LEU A 20 8.30 -2.13 1.69
N GLY A 21 7.97 -3.22 2.37
CA GLY A 21 7.06 -4.23 1.87
C GLY A 21 5.61 -3.75 1.90
N VAL A 22 4.88 -4.03 0.82
CA VAL A 22 3.44 -3.77 0.69
C VAL A 22 2.75 -5.10 0.34
N PRO A 23 1.74 -5.55 1.11
CA PRO A 23 1.03 -6.82 0.88
C PRO A 23 0.03 -6.74 -0.27
N GLY A 24 0.41 -6.10 -1.37
CA GLY A 24 -0.40 -5.81 -2.54
C GLY A 24 0.46 -5.17 -3.62
N GLU A 25 -0.17 -4.64 -4.66
CA GLU A 25 0.51 -3.95 -5.74
C GLU A 25 0.33 -2.42 -5.57
N PRO A 26 1.39 -1.65 -5.25
CA PRO A 26 1.34 -0.20 -5.27
C PRO A 26 1.21 0.29 -6.71
N VAL A 27 0.19 1.11 -6.98
CA VAL A 27 -0.09 1.63 -8.33
C VAL A 27 -0.05 3.15 -8.36
N GLY A 28 -0.19 3.72 -9.56
CA GLY A 28 -0.23 5.16 -9.80
C GLY A 28 0.92 5.92 -9.15
N ALA A 29 0.60 6.90 -8.31
CA ALA A 29 1.60 7.77 -7.69
C ALA A 29 2.36 7.09 -6.54
N LEU A 30 1.92 5.90 -6.10
CA LEU A 30 2.67 5.04 -5.17
C LEU A 30 3.70 4.17 -5.92
N SER A 31 3.61 4.05 -7.25
CA SER A 31 4.62 3.32 -8.02
C SER A 31 5.98 4.04 -7.96
N GLY A 32 7.03 3.31 -7.57
CA GLY A 32 8.43 3.77 -7.71
C GLY A 32 9.10 4.44 -6.50
N ARG A 33 8.80 4.05 -5.24
CA ARG A 33 9.37 4.70 -4.03
C ARG A 33 10.02 3.76 -3.01
N GLY A 34 10.90 2.86 -3.44
CA GLY A 34 11.43 1.85 -2.51
C GLY A 34 10.34 0.93 -1.94
N LEU A 35 9.14 0.94 -2.54
CA LEU A 35 8.07 0.03 -2.19
C LEU A 35 8.29 -1.29 -2.93
N VAL A 36 8.22 -2.39 -2.20
CA VAL A 36 8.29 -3.76 -2.70
C VAL A 36 6.88 -4.33 -2.59
N GLY A 37 6.17 -4.38 -3.72
CA GLY A 37 4.86 -5.01 -3.79
C GLY A 37 4.92 -6.52 -3.58
N LEU A 38 3.74 -7.11 -3.34
CA LEU A 38 3.56 -8.55 -3.09
C LEU A 38 4.37 -9.07 -1.89
N ALA A 39 4.73 -8.21 -0.96
CA ALA A 39 5.50 -8.59 0.22
C ALA A 39 4.54 -9.15 1.29
N ASP A 40 4.78 -10.40 1.70
CA ASP A 40 4.00 -11.08 2.74
C ASP A 40 2.48 -11.23 2.44
N GLY A 41 2.11 -11.23 1.15
CA GLY A 41 0.73 -11.52 0.73
C GLY A 41 0.26 -10.69 -0.46
N TYR A 42 -1.05 -10.77 -0.71
CA TYR A 42 -1.71 -10.03 -1.79
C TYR A 42 -3.13 -9.64 -1.41
N ILE A 43 -3.38 -8.33 -1.36
CA ILE A 43 -4.68 -7.72 -1.05
C ILE A 43 -5.27 -6.93 -2.23
N GLY A 44 -4.72 -7.10 -3.42
CA GLY A 44 -5.07 -6.29 -4.60
C GLY A 44 -4.22 -5.03 -4.72
N TYR A 45 -4.80 -3.98 -5.31
CA TYR A 45 -4.08 -2.73 -5.52
C TYR A 45 -4.15 -1.80 -4.30
N VAL A 46 -3.03 -1.12 -4.07
CA VAL A 46 -2.88 -0.06 -3.09
C VAL A 46 -2.61 1.22 -3.85
N GLU A 47 -3.47 2.22 -3.66
CA GLU A 47 -3.47 3.47 -4.41
C GLU A 47 -3.80 4.64 -3.48
N GLN A 48 -3.50 5.86 -3.93
CA GLN A 48 -3.84 7.08 -3.23
C GLN A 48 -5.36 7.23 -3.04
N PRO A 49 -5.81 7.72 -1.87
CA PRO A 49 -7.23 7.91 -1.57
C PRO A 49 -7.98 8.69 -2.66
N ALA A 50 -7.39 9.80 -3.13
CA ALA A 50 -8.01 10.68 -4.11
C ALA A 50 -8.26 10.00 -5.48
N ALA A 51 -7.36 9.10 -5.91
CA ALA A 51 -7.54 8.38 -7.17
C ALA A 51 -8.62 7.29 -7.06
N ILE A 52 -8.72 6.63 -5.91
CA ILE A 52 -9.80 5.68 -5.62
C ILE A 52 -11.15 6.39 -5.57
N GLU A 53 -11.22 7.54 -4.91
CA GLU A 53 -12.45 8.35 -4.80
C GLU A 53 -12.91 8.91 -6.15
N ALA A 54 -11.97 9.27 -7.03
CA ALA A 54 -12.27 9.67 -8.40
C ALA A 54 -12.73 8.50 -9.30
N GLY A 55 -12.57 7.26 -8.84
CA GLY A 55 -12.89 6.05 -9.62
C GLY A 55 -11.96 5.84 -10.81
N GLU A 56 -10.76 6.42 -10.77
CA GLU A 56 -9.80 6.37 -11.86
C GLU A 56 -8.89 5.14 -11.78
N GLY A 57 -8.26 4.78 -12.90
CA GLY A 57 -7.25 3.73 -12.96
C GLY A 57 -7.73 2.38 -12.42
N GLU A 58 -7.03 1.85 -11.42
CA GLU A 58 -7.27 0.54 -10.83
C GLU A 58 -8.19 0.59 -9.59
N ALA A 59 -8.98 1.66 -9.41
CA ALA A 59 -9.88 1.85 -8.27
C ALA A 59 -10.84 0.66 -8.05
N ALA A 60 -11.36 0.06 -9.12
CA ALA A 60 -12.25 -1.11 -9.05
C ALA A 60 -11.59 -2.37 -8.45
N ARG A 61 -10.27 -2.39 -8.39
CA ARG A 61 -9.45 -3.49 -7.85
C ARG A 61 -8.73 -3.10 -6.54
N SER A 62 -9.05 -1.93 -6.00
CA SER A 62 -8.63 -1.47 -4.66
C SER A 62 -9.67 -1.89 -3.62
N TYR A 63 -9.70 -3.18 -3.29
CA TYR A 63 -10.82 -3.84 -2.59
C TYR A 63 -11.14 -3.29 -1.20
N TYR A 64 -10.16 -2.70 -0.53
CA TYR A 64 -10.28 -2.18 0.84
C TYR A 64 -10.54 -0.67 0.89
N GLY A 65 -10.74 -0.04 -0.28
CA GLY A 65 -11.10 1.36 -0.40
C GLY A 65 -9.97 2.35 -0.10
N PRO A 66 -10.28 3.65 -0.03
CA PRO A 66 -9.29 4.72 -0.02
C PRO A 66 -8.43 4.78 1.24
N GLY A 67 -8.88 4.21 2.37
CA GLY A 67 -8.13 4.26 3.63
C GLY A 67 -6.94 3.29 3.73
N LEU A 68 -6.81 2.35 2.79
CA LEU A 68 -5.80 1.29 2.89
C LEU A 68 -4.36 1.81 2.86
N ALA A 69 -4.05 2.75 1.96
CA ALA A 69 -2.71 3.32 1.87
C ALA A 69 -2.27 3.98 3.19
N SER A 70 -3.16 4.78 3.81
CA SER A 70 -2.89 5.42 5.11
C SER A 70 -2.72 4.43 6.25
N LEU A 71 -3.50 3.33 6.26
CA LEU A 71 -3.32 2.24 7.24
C LEU A 71 -1.96 1.55 7.10
N LEU A 72 -1.40 1.53 5.89
CA LEU A 72 -0.06 1.00 5.59
C LEU A 72 1.06 2.06 5.74
N GLY A 73 0.72 3.29 6.14
CA GLY A 73 1.68 4.39 6.26
C GLY A 73 2.24 4.89 4.92
N LEU A 74 1.49 4.75 3.83
CA LEU A 74 1.85 5.12 2.45
C LEU A 74 1.18 6.42 1.97
#